data_AF-A0A3P7MKM0-F1
#
_entry.id   AF-A0A3P7MKM0-F1
#
_cell.length_a   1.000
_cell.length_b   1.000
_cell.length_c   1.000
_cell.angle_alpha   90.00
_cell.angle_beta   90.00
_cell.angle_gamma   90.00
#
_symmetry.space_group_name_H-M   'P 1'
#
loop_
_entity.id
_entity.type
_entity.pdbx_description
1 polymer ?
#
loop_
_entity_poly.entity_id
_entity_poly.type
_entity_poly.pdbx_seq_one_letter_code
_entity_poly.pdbx_strand_id
1 'polypeptide(L)'
;MKKDGIYADLVRAQEIEKAEKKEEEEEEAVRGMTFPVFSIIYGKMFKVRKSVHKIVLNFKNVLQTLTAGTNDQKLHGAMMNAIWFTILGVSTGCSTMLSGFLFGRAGESFTRRLRMSLFTNIIKQDGEYFDHDDHASGKLTTRLSTDAPNIRAVTKLFGLL
;
A
#
# COMPACT_ATOMS: atom_id res chain seq x y z
N MET A 1 3.85 56.07 -16.48
CA MET A 1 4.31 55.30 -15.31
C MET A 1 3.25 54.26 -14.99
N LYS A 2 3.50 52.98 -15.33
CA LYS A 2 2.70 51.82 -14.89
C LYS A 2 3.59 50.58 -15.02
N LYS A 3 4.71 50.57 -14.31
CA LYS A 3 5.67 49.45 -14.33
C LYS A 3 5.40 48.46 -13.18
N ASP A 4 4.68 48.88 -12.14
CA ASP A 4 4.64 48.17 -10.85
C ASP A 4 3.85 46.84 -10.89
N GLY A 5 2.87 46.71 -11.80
CA GLY A 5 2.08 45.47 -11.95
C GLY A 5 2.81 44.35 -12.68
N ILE A 6 3.53 44.67 -13.76
CA ILE A 6 4.23 43.66 -14.59
C ILE A 6 5.40 43.04 -13.83
N TYR A 7 6.14 43.83 -13.03
CA TYR A 7 7.19 43.29 -12.18
C TYR A 7 6.65 42.40 -11.05
N ALA A 8 5.49 42.73 -10.47
CA ALA A 8 4.87 41.90 -9.44
C ALA A 8 4.39 40.55 -10.01
N ASP A 9 3.84 40.55 -11.22
CA ASP A 9 3.44 39.32 -11.92
C ASP A 9 4.66 38.49 -12.35
N LEU A 10 5.74 39.12 -12.80
CA LEU A 10 7.01 38.44 -13.11
C LEU A 10 7.66 37.83 -11.86
N VAL A 11 7.59 38.52 -10.72
CA VAL A 11 8.10 38.01 -9.44
C VAL A 11 7.25 36.83 -8.96
N ARG A 12 5.92 36.88 -9.09
CA ARG A 12 5.05 35.72 -8.82
C ARG A 12 5.34 34.55 -9.76
N ALA A 13 5.50 34.81 -11.05
CA ALA A 13 5.85 33.78 -12.03
C ALA A 13 7.20 33.13 -11.69
N GLN A 14 8.18 33.90 -11.22
CA GLN A 14 9.46 33.37 -10.73
C GLN A 14 9.35 32.59 -9.43
N GLU A 15 8.46 32.97 -8.51
CA GLU A 15 8.19 32.20 -7.30
C GLU A 15 7.48 30.89 -7.61
N ILE A 16 6.57 30.88 -8.59
CA ILE A 16 5.88 29.67 -9.06
C ILE A 16 6.86 28.74 -9.78
N GLU A 17 7.70 29.25 -10.69
CA GLU A 17 8.72 28.42 -11.38
C GLU A 17 9.77 27.87 -10.39
N LYS A 18 10.12 28.64 -9.35
CA LYS A 18 10.95 28.13 -8.25
C LYS A 18 10.24 27.07 -7.41
N ALA A 19 8.93 27.19 -7.20
CA ALA A 19 8.16 26.20 -6.47
C ALA A 19 8.02 24.91 -7.28
N GLU A 20 7.74 24.99 -8.58
CA GLU A 20 7.65 23.83 -9.49
C GLU A 20 8.99 23.09 -9.59
N LYS A 21 10.12 23.79 -9.75
CA LYS A 21 11.45 23.14 -9.74
C LYS A 21 11.76 22.44 -8.42
N LYS A 22 11.25 22.97 -7.31
CA LYS A 22 11.46 22.40 -5.97
C LYS A 22 10.59 21.16 -5.76
N GLU A 23 9.37 21.15 -6.30
CA GLU A 23 8.51 19.96 -6.32
C GLU A 23 9.05 18.87 -7.25
N GLU A 24 9.60 19.21 -8.42
CA GLU A 24 10.26 18.23 -9.32
C GLU A 24 11.50 17.59 -8.67
N GLU A 25 12.32 18.38 -7.96
CA GLU A 25 13.49 17.86 -7.22
C GLU A 25 13.07 16.95 -6.06
N GLU A 26 11.98 17.29 -5.36
CA GLU A 26 11.39 16.45 -4.33
C GLU A 26 10.76 15.17 -4.93
N GLU A 27 10.16 15.24 -6.12
CA GLU A 27 9.61 14.09 -6.83
C GLU A 27 10.70 13.15 -7.36
N GLU A 28 11.82 13.67 -7.89
CA GLU A 28 12.99 12.87 -8.26
C GLU A 28 13.63 12.23 -7.01
N ALA A 29 13.71 12.95 -5.90
CA ALA A 29 14.18 12.40 -4.64
C ALA A 29 13.24 11.29 -4.10
N VAL A 30 11.93 11.48 -4.23
CA VAL A 30 10.90 10.48 -3.87
C VAL A 30 10.96 9.27 -4.81
N ARG A 31 11.16 9.47 -6.12
CA ARG A 31 11.36 8.38 -7.10
C ARG A 31 12.66 7.62 -6.83
N GLY A 32 13.73 8.31 -6.44
CA GLY A 32 15.00 7.71 -6.00
C GLY A 32 14.87 6.90 -4.71
N MET A 33 14.05 7.36 -3.75
CA MET A 33 13.74 6.64 -2.51
C MET A 33 12.74 5.50 -2.68
N THR A 34 11.99 5.48 -3.78
CA THR A 34 11.01 4.44 -4.05
C THR A 34 11.68 3.06 -4.20
N PHE A 35 12.81 2.98 -4.91
CA PHE A 35 13.60 1.74 -5.07
C PHE A 35 14.11 1.13 -3.74
N PRO A 36 14.78 1.89 -2.84
CA PRO A 36 15.23 1.35 -1.56
C PRO A 36 14.08 1.05 -0.59
N VAL A 37 13.01 1.84 -0.59
CA VAL A 37 11.81 1.57 0.25
C VAL A 37 11.16 0.24 -0.17
N PHE A 38 10.98 0.01 -1.47
CA PHE A 38 10.49 -1.27 -1.95
C PHE A 38 11.44 -2.42 -1.61
N SER A 39 12.75 -2.25 -1.81
CA SER A 39 13.76 -3.27 -1.47
C SER A 39 13.71 -3.69 0.00
N ILE A 40 13.55 -2.74 0.93
CA ILE A 40 13.45 -3.02 2.37
C ILE A 40 12.15 -3.76 2.70
N ILE A 41 11.02 -3.34 2.10
CA ILE A 41 9.71 -3.99 2.31
C ILE A 41 9.75 -5.43 1.78
N TYR A 42 10.22 -5.63 0.56
CA TYR A 42 10.36 -6.96 -0.04
C TYR A 42 11.33 -7.84 0.77
N GLY A 43 12.45 -7.29 1.23
CA GLY A 43 13.40 -8.00 2.10
C GLY A 43 12.75 -8.50 3.40
N LYS A 44 11.87 -7.70 4.02
CA LYS A 44 11.11 -8.13 5.20
C LYS A 44 10.02 -9.16 4.86
N MET A 45 9.38 -9.08 3.69
CA MET A 45 8.42 -10.09 3.22
C MET A 45 9.06 -11.47 2.97
N PHE A 46 10.30 -11.52 2.48
CA PHE A 46 11.03 -12.80 2.32
C PHE A 46 11.26 -13.52 3.67
N LYS A 47 11.43 -12.78 4.77
CA LYS A 47 11.61 -13.32 6.13
C LYS A 47 10.29 -13.86 6.71
N VAL A 48 9.18 -13.19 6.43
CA VAL A 48 7.82 -13.70 6.71
C VAL A 48 7.55 -14.97 5.92
N ARG A 49 7.90 -15.01 4.63
CA ARG A 49 7.76 -16.21 3.79
C ARG A 49 8.51 -17.42 4.36
N LYS A 50 9.73 -17.22 4.90
CA LYS A 50 10.47 -18.28 5.59
C LYS A 50 9.81 -18.74 6.90
N SER A 51 9.16 -17.82 7.62
CA SER A 51 8.43 -18.14 8.86
C SER A 51 7.18 -18.97 8.57
N VAL A 52 6.44 -18.62 7.52
CA VAL A 52 5.28 -19.40 7.03
C VAL A 52 5.74 -20.76 6.50
N HIS A 53 6.84 -20.82 5.76
CA HIS A 53 7.40 -22.08 5.26
C HIS A 53 7.83 -23.03 6.39
N LYS A 54 8.38 -22.49 7.50
CA LYS A 54 8.68 -23.30 8.70
C LYS A 54 7.44 -23.91 9.34
N ILE A 55 6.31 -23.20 9.37
CA ILE A 55 5.04 -23.75 9.86
C ILE A 55 4.60 -24.94 9.00
N VAL A 56 4.70 -24.83 7.68
CA VAL A 56 4.38 -25.92 6.74
C VAL A 56 5.34 -27.12 6.92
N LEU A 57 6.64 -26.87 7.11
CA LEU A 57 7.64 -27.92 7.37
C LEU A 57 7.38 -28.67 8.68
N ASN A 58 6.97 -27.98 9.75
CA ASN A 58 6.59 -28.64 11.01
C ASN A 58 5.42 -29.60 10.80
N PHE A 59 4.43 -29.23 9.96
CA PHE A 59 3.32 -30.11 9.60
C PHE A 59 3.78 -31.40 8.92
N LYS A 60 4.77 -31.31 8.02
CA LYS A 60 5.35 -32.48 7.34
C LYS A 60 6.03 -33.44 8.34
N ASN A 61 6.78 -32.91 9.30
CA ASN A 61 7.44 -33.71 10.33
C ASN A 61 6.43 -34.44 11.22
N VAL A 62 5.35 -33.76 11.61
CA VAL A 62 4.25 -34.35 12.40
C VAL A 62 3.62 -35.53 11.66
N LEU A 63 3.32 -35.36 10.36
CA LEU A 63 2.75 -36.44 9.55
C LEU A 63 3.68 -37.65 9.46
N GLN A 64 5.00 -37.43 9.37
CA GLN A 64 5.98 -38.52 9.36
C GLN A 64 6.06 -39.23 10.73
N THR A 65 6.02 -38.50 11.85
CA THR A 65 6.00 -39.09 13.20
C THR A 65 4.76 -39.94 13.45
N LEU A 66 3.60 -39.54 12.91
CA LEU A 66 2.35 -40.30 13.01
C LEU A 66 2.35 -41.57 12.15
N THR A 67 3.12 -41.60 11.06
CA THR A 67 3.10 -42.71 10.08
C THR A 67 4.14 -43.79 10.36
N ALA A 68 5.32 -43.46 10.92
CA ALA A 68 6.49 -44.35 10.94
C ALA A 68 6.77 -45.11 12.27
N GLY A 69 6.07 -44.84 13.39
CA GLY A 69 6.40 -45.41 14.71
C GLY A 69 5.57 -46.62 15.19
N THR A 70 6.10 -47.40 16.14
CA THR A 70 5.37 -48.43 16.92
C THR A 70 4.23 -47.82 17.76
N ASN A 71 3.20 -48.61 18.11
CA ASN A 71 1.94 -48.10 18.71
C ASN A 71 2.14 -47.27 19.99
N ASP A 72 3.05 -47.66 20.88
CA ASP A 72 3.30 -46.93 22.14
C ASP A 72 4.09 -45.62 21.94
N GLN A 73 4.95 -45.56 20.92
CA GLN A 73 5.72 -44.34 20.60
C GLN A 73 4.88 -43.28 19.87
N LYS A 74 3.84 -43.72 19.13
CA LYS A 74 2.89 -42.82 18.45
C LYS A 74 2.11 -41.95 19.43
N LEU A 75 1.70 -42.51 20.57
CA LEU A 75 0.90 -41.79 21.56
C LEU A 75 1.70 -40.65 22.20
N HIS A 76 2.94 -40.93 22.61
CA HIS A 76 3.81 -39.92 23.23
C HIS A 76 4.21 -38.82 22.24
N GLY A 77 4.49 -39.18 20.99
CA GLY A 77 4.75 -38.22 19.91
C GLY A 77 3.53 -37.34 19.58
N ALA A 78 2.32 -37.92 19.60
CA ALA A 78 1.08 -37.17 19.36
C ALA A 78 0.80 -36.13 20.45
N MET A 79 1.02 -36.46 21.72
CA MET A 79 0.83 -35.52 22.84
C MET A 79 1.80 -34.32 22.73
N MET A 80 3.07 -34.60 22.44
CA MET A 80 4.08 -33.54 22.25
C MET A 80 3.74 -32.66 21.04
N ASN A 81 3.30 -33.25 19.93
CA ASN A 81 2.91 -32.52 18.74
C ASN A 81 1.68 -31.63 18.99
N ALA A 82 0.68 -32.11 19.74
CA ALA A 82 -0.51 -31.32 20.08
C ALA A 82 -0.17 -30.03 20.85
N ILE A 83 0.81 -30.09 21.75
CA ILE A 83 1.31 -28.92 22.50
C ILE A 83 1.96 -27.92 21.53
N TRP A 84 2.82 -28.38 20.61
CA TRP A 84 3.43 -27.52 19.60
C TRP A 84 2.41 -26.85 18.67
N PHE A 85 1.37 -27.57 18.23
CA PHE A 85 0.30 -27.01 17.40
C PHE A 85 -0.50 -25.94 18.12
N THR A 86 -0.77 -26.13 19.41
CA THR A 86 -1.53 -25.17 20.20
C THR A 86 -0.76 -23.84 20.30
N ILE A 87 0.53 -23.89 20.59
CA ILE A 87 1.40 -22.70 20.67
C ILE A 87 1.49 -21.99 19.31
N LEU A 88 1.67 -22.75 18.23
CA LEU A 88 1.72 -22.19 16.87
C LEU A 88 0.39 -21.54 16.46
N GLY A 89 -0.73 -22.16 16.80
CA GLY A 89 -2.08 -21.64 16.53
C GLY A 89 -2.32 -20.30 17.23
N VAL A 90 -2.01 -20.21 18.53
CA VAL A 90 -2.16 -18.96 19.30
C VAL A 90 -1.24 -17.86 18.76
N SER A 91 0.03 -18.18 18.48
CA SER A 91 0.99 -17.22 17.93
C SER A 91 0.57 -16.70 16.55
N THR A 92 0.07 -17.58 15.69
CA THR A 92 -0.40 -17.20 14.34
C THR A 92 -1.66 -16.36 14.42
N GLY A 93 -2.63 -16.74 15.27
CA GLY A 93 -3.86 -15.97 15.47
C GLY A 93 -3.60 -14.57 16.02
N CYS A 94 -2.69 -14.44 16.99
CA CYS A 94 -2.29 -13.14 17.51
C CYS A 94 -1.60 -12.27 16.44
N SER A 95 -0.71 -12.88 15.66
CA SER A 95 0.01 -12.18 14.59
C SER A 95 -0.93 -11.70 13.48
N THR A 96 -1.89 -12.52 13.05
CA THR A 96 -2.86 -12.13 12.01
C THR A 96 -3.81 -11.05 12.51
N MET A 97 -4.27 -11.14 13.76
CA MET A 97 -5.15 -10.11 14.34
C MET A 97 -4.43 -8.76 14.47
N LEU A 98 -3.19 -8.75 14.97
CA LEU A 98 -2.38 -7.53 15.04
C LEU A 98 -2.10 -6.94 13.66
N SER A 99 -1.74 -7.77 12.68
CA SER A 99 -1.51 -7.33 11.30
C SER A 99 -2.77 -6.71 10.69
N GLY A 100 -3.93 -7.34 10.89
CA GLY A 100 -5.21 -6.81 10.43
C GLY A 100 -5.58 -5.49 11.09
N PHE A 101 -5.34 -5.36 12.40
CA PHE A 101 -5.60 -4.12 13.14
C PHE A 101 -4.71 -2.97 12.67
N LEU A 102 -3.41 -3.23 12.48
CA LEU A 102 -2.46 -2.24 11.96
C LEU A 102 -2.83 -1.80 10.53
N PHE A 103 -3.22 -2.75 9.68
CA PHE A 103 -3.64 -2.45 8.31
C PHE A 103 -4.95 -1.64 8.29
N GLY A 104 -5.91 -1.95 9.16
CA GLY A 104 -7.13 -1.17 9.33
C GLY A 104 -6.84 0.27 9.75
N ARG A 105 -6.02 0.46 10.80
CA ARG A 105 -5.57 1.79 11.27
C ARG A 105 -4.82 2.57 10.20
N ALA A 106 -3.92 1.91 9.47
CA ALA A 106 -3.17 2.53 8.37
C ALA A 106 -4.09 2.91 7.20
N GLY A 107 -5.05 2.05 6.87
CA GLY A 107 -6.07 2.31 5.85
C GLY A 107 -6.91 3.53 6.17
N GLU A 108 -7.40 3.64 7.41
CA GLU A 108 -8.18 4.80 7.87
C GLU A 108 -7.38 6.11 7.75
N SER A 109 -6.12 6.11 8.21
CA SER A 109 -5.24 7.27 8.10
C SER A 109 -4.94 7.65 6.64
N PHE A 110 -4.71 6.66 5.78
CA PHE A 110 -4.47 6.89 4.35
C PHE A 110 -5.69 7.50 3.66
N THR A 111 -6.87 6.91 3.86
CA THR A 111 -8.13 7.43 3.32
C THR A 111 -8.43 8.84 3.84
N ARG A 112 -8.17 9.12 5.13
CA ARG A 112 -8.37 10.45 5.71
C ARG A 112 -7.48 11.51 5.05
N ARG A 113 -6.21 11.19 4.77
CA ARG A 113 -5.29 12.10 4.06
C ARG A 113 -5.71 12.34 2.61
N LEU A 114 -6.08 11.27 1.90
CA LEU A 114 -6.60 11.36 0.52
C LEU A 114 -7.82 12.28 0.44
N ARG A 115 -8.80 12.11 1.35
CA ARG A 115 -9.99 12.95 1.38
C ARG A 115 -9.67 14.42 1.62
N MET A 116 -8.76 14.75 2.54
CA MET A 116 -8.37 16.14 2.80
C MET A 116 -7.64 16.77 1.61
N SER A 117 -6.71 16.03 0.98
CA SER A 117 -5.99 16.50 -0.19
C SER A 117 -6.92 16.73 -1.38
N LEU A 118 -7.84 15.80 -1.66
CA LEU A 118 -8.84 15.96 -2.71
C LEU A 118 -9.74 17.17 -2.45
N PHE A 119 -10.24 17.34 -1.22
CA PHE A 119 -11.12 18.47 -0.89
C PHE A 119 -10.40 19.82 -1.03
N THR A 120 -9.13 19.87 -0.62
CA THR A 120 -8.31 21.08 -0.77
C THR A 120 -8.08 21.41 -2.25
N ASN A 121 -7.83 20.42 -3.09
CA ASN A 121 -7.70 20.62 -4.53
C ASN A 121 -9.00 21.09 -5.18
N ILE A 122 -10.14 20.53 -4.81
CA ILE A 122 -11.47 20.94 -5.32
C ILE A 122 -11.76 22.40 -4.97
N ILE A 123 -11.45 22.85 -3.74
CA ILE A 123 -11.68 24.25 -3.33
C ILE A 123 -10.72 25.23 -4.02
N LYS A 124 -9.52 24.78 -4.40
CA LYS A 124 -8.51 25.61 -5.09
C LYS A 124 -8.75 25.75 -6.60
N GLN A 125 -9.69 25.01 -7.18
CA GLN A 125 -10.05 25.14 -8.60
C GLN A 125 -10.94 26.38 -8.82
N ASP A 126 -10.61 27.18 -9.84
CA ASP A 126 -11.34 28.40 -10.19
C ASP A 126 -12.82 28.14 -10.54
N GLY A 127 -13.71 29.10 -10.26
CA GLY A 127 -15.16 28.97 -10.49
C GLY A 127 -15.55 28.65 -11.94
N GLU A 128 -14.73 29.07 -12.91
CA GLU A 128 -14.90 28.77 -14.36
C GLU A 128 -14.73 27.27 -14.68
N TYR A 129 -14.00 26.53 -13.83
CA TYR A 129 -13.88 25.08 -13.91
C TYR A 129 -15.20 24.37 -13.55
N PHE A 130 -15.98 24.92 -12.62
CA PHE A 130 -17.27 24.35 -12.19
C PHE A 130 -18.46 24.76 -13.07
N ASP A 131 -18.28 25.75 -13.95
CA ASP A 131 -19.31 26.25 -14.86
C ASP A 131 -19.47 25.35 -16.11
N HIS A 132 -18.50 24.47 -16.37
CA HIS A 132 -18.61 23.43 -17.39
C HIS A 132 -19.31 22.19 -16.84
N ASP A 133 -20.41 21.78 -17.48
CA ASP A 133 -21.29 20.65 -17.09
C ASP A 133 -20.58 19.27 -17.02
N ASP A 134 -19.35 19.21 -17.53
CA ASP A 134 -18.45 18.05 -17.52
C ASP A 134 -17.52 17.95 -16.30
N HIS A 135 -17.33 19.02 -15.54
CA HIS A 135 -16.37 19.11 -14.44
C HIS A 135 -17.01 19.21 -13.04
N ALA A 136 -18.31 18.89 -12.94
CA ALA A 136 -18.97 18.74 -11.65
C ALA A 136 -18.23 17.71 -10.77
N SER A 137 -17.91 18.08 -9.53
CA SER A 137 -17.09 17.30 -8.57
C SER A 137 -17.54 15.85 -8.38
N GLY A 138 -18.83 15.56 -8.56
CA GLY A 138 -19.40 14.20 -8.55
C GLY A 138 -19.08 13.36 -9.80
N LYS A 139 -19.03 13.97 -10.99
CA LYS A 139 -18.65 13.29 -12.25
C LYS A 139 -17.15 12.97 -12.28
N LEU A 140 -16.29 13.86 -11.78
CA LEU A 140 -14.84 13.60 -11.68
C LEU A 140 -14.52 12.44 -10.72
N THR A 141 -15.15 12.41 -9.55
CA THR A 141 -14.96 11.31 -8.58
C THR A 141 -15.42 9.97 -9.18
N THR A 142 -16.52 9.99 -9.94
CA THR A 142 -17.04 8.80 -10.63
C THR A 142 -16.10 8.38 -11.76
N ARG A 143 -15.68 9.30 -12.65
CA ARG A 143 -14.72 8.99 -13.72
C ARG A 143 -13.39 8.47 -13.18
N LEU A 144 -12.82 9.08 -12.13
CA LEU A 144 -11.57 8.60 -11.53
C LEU A 144 -11.70 7.17 -10.97
N SER A 145 -12.85 6.86 -10.35
CA SER A 145 -13.16 5.51 -9.86
C SER A 145 -13.45 4.50 -10.99
N THR A 146 -13.85 4.97 -12.18
CA THR A 146 -14.16 4.11 -13.34
C THR A 146 -12.95 3.92 -14.25
N ASP A 147 -12.08 4.93 -14.38
CA ASP A 147 -10.87 4.91 -15.21
C ASP A 147 -9.74 4.12 -14.54
N ALA A 148 -9.60 4.18 -13.21
CA ALA A 148 -8.59 3.41 -12.47
C ALA A 148 -8.63 1.88 -12.71
N PRO A 149 -9.81 1.20 -12.70
CA PRO A 149 -9.88 -0.21 -13.08
C PRO A 149 -9.72 -0.45 -14.59
N ASN A 150 -10.16 0.48 -15.45
CA ASN A 150 -10.11 0.32 -16.90
C ASN A 150 -8.67 0.40 -17.45
N ILE A 151 -7.85 1.31 -16.91
CA ILE A 151 -6.42 1.41 -17.26
C ILE A 151 -5.66 0.15 -16.80
N ARG A 152 -5.99 -0.40 -15.62
CA ARG A 152 -5.44 -1.67 -15.13
C ARG A 152 -5.78 -2.87 -16.00
N ALA A 153 -6.95 -2.87 -16.64
CA ALA A 153 -7.35 -3.94 -17.56
C ALA A 153 -6.54 -3.89 -18.86
N VAL A 154 -6.37 -2.69 -19.44
CA VAL A 154 -5.59 -2.48 -20.67
C VAL A 154 -4.11 -2.81 -20.47
N THR A 155 -3.51 -2.41 -19.34
CA THR A 155 -2.10 -2.75 -19.04
C THR A 155 -1.89 -4.25 -18.88
N LYS A 156 -2.86 -5.00 -18.32
CA LYS A 156 -2.77 -6.47 -18.23
C LYS A 156 -2.88 -7.16 -19.60
N LEU A 157 -3.62 -6.57 -20.53
CA LEU A 157 -3.82 -7.12 -21.87
C LEU A 157 -2.61 -6.84 -22.78
N PHE A 158 -1.96 -5.69 -22.61
CA PHE A 158 -0.72 -5.33 -23.33
C PHE A 158 0.54 -6.05 -22.83
N GLY A 159 0.54 -6.58 -21.60
CA GLY A 159 1.66 -7.36 -21.05
C GLY A 159 1.63 -8.87 -21.37
N LEU A 160 0.62 -9.33 -22.12
CA LEU A 160 0.42 -10.73 -22.51
C LEU A 160 0.58 -10.97 -24.03
N LEU A 161 1.05 -9.96 -24.76
CA LEU A 161 1.47 -10.00 -26.17
C LEU A 161 2.98 -9.74 -26.24
#